data_AF-A0A7C3RYR6-F1
#
_entry.id   AF-A0A7C3RYR6-F1
#
_cell.length_a   1.000
_cell.length_b   1.000
_cell.length_c   1.000
_cell.angle_alpha   90.00
_cell.angle_beta   90.00
_cell.angle_gamma   90.00
#
_symmetry.space_group_name_H-M   'P 1'
#
loop_
_entity.id
_entity.type
_entity.pdbx_description
1 polymer ?
#
loop_
_entity_poly.entity_id
_entity_poly.type
_entity_poly.pdbx_seq_one_letter_code
_entity_poly.pdbx_strand_id
1 'polypeptide(L)'
;MKYRGITLSLIICSILSVLFLSSELYAEERLPIPFLEEPSPTFNSIDIGFSLKEYSWYFPNDGPFSEVELPGKLEGLKAILPKGICFGMCLTAGLSYLNKIPLPKCKDPYLLPEVWKKTIYNAQYEGVNLYAGPLGWWVIPKITTRLYLTPKRIIAELESSLRSKVPCILFVKLKDTKKNHTVLAYGIEVENEDIKILVYDPNFPLEERQIEFKRNINTGEVETIDHYYETIFYMWKIKKIVEIPKGTYRCNTDSGRVEIIKISTTPVSGGTRIDFRVRNNSSFKKWIQFSIDYTVSGKLWSDVGMGLDNVILEVGEVKEFSYVFRIKDIKRVKLKIKNRYTQDVIGEYWINL
;
A
#
# COMPACT_ATOMS: atom_id res chain seq x y z
N MET A 1 12.33 53.92 14.43
CA MET A 1 11.94 52.52 14.10
C MET A 1 10.47 52.44 13.65
N LYS A 2 10.16 52.74 12.38
CA LYS A 2 8.77 52.69 11.86
C LYS A 2 8.60 52.10 10.45
N TYR A 3 9.63 51.47 9.88
CA TYR A 3 9.59 50.96 8.49
C TYR A 3 9.68 49.43 8.33
N ARG A 4 9.83 48.65 9.41
CA ARG A 4 9.95 47.18 9.31
C ARG A 4 8.62 46.46 9.04
N GLY A 5 7.47 47.07 9.36
CA GLY A 5 6.16 46.46 9.10
C GLY A 5 5.72 46.54 7.64
N ILE A 6 6.09 47.61 6.93
CA ILE A 6 5.65 47.84 5.54
C ILE A 6 6.42 46.93 4.57
N THR A 7 7.70 46.69 4.80
CA THR A 7 8.52 45.81 3.95
C THR A 7 8.09 44.34 4.07
N LEU A 8 7.69 43.88 5.26
CA LEU A 8 7.21 42.51 5.45
C LEU A 8 5.84 42.30 4.79
N SER A 9 4.93 43.27 4.90
CA SER A 9 3.61 43.20 4.24
C SER A 9 3.72 43.22 2.72
N LEU A 10 4.64 43.99 2.15
CA LEU A 10 4.86 44.00 0.69
C LEU A 10 5.45 42.68 0.19
N ILE A 11 6.40 42.08 0.91
CA ILE A 11 6.96 40.76 0.55
C ILE A 11 5.88 39.66 0.62
N ILE A 12 5.03 39.70 1.66
CA ILE A 12 3.92 38.75 1.81
C ILE A 12 2.90 38.92 0.67
N CYS A 13 2.54 40.16 0.32
CA CYS A 13 1.66 40.42 -0.81
C CYS A 13 2.28 39.97 -2.14
N SER A 14 3.57 40.19 -2.38
CA SER A 14 4.23 39.74 -3.61
C SER A 14 4.30 38.21 -3.71
N ILE A 15 4.55 37.51 -2.61
CA ILE A 15 4.56 36.03 -2.58
C ILE A 15 3.13 35.50 -2.79
N LEU A 16 2.12 36.11 -2.17
CA LEU A 16 0.71 35.74 -2.36
C LEU A 16 0.23 36.01 -3.79
N SER A 17 0.65 37.11 -4.42
CA SER A 17 0.31 37.41 -5.81
C SER A 17 0.96 36.43 -6.79
N VAL A 18 2.21 36.01 -6.55
CA VAL A 18 2.88 34.97 -7.35
C VAL A 18 2.23 33.59 -7.15
N LEU A 19 1.75 33.29 -5.94
CA LEU A 19 0.99 32.07 -5.64
C LEU A 19 -0.42 32.08 -6.28
N PHE A 20 -1.08 33.23 -6.34
CA PHE A 20 -2.37 33.37 -7.02
C PHE A 20 -2.22 33.28 -8.55
N LEU A 21 -1.26 34.00 -9.14
CA LEU A 21 -1.00 33.96 -10.58
C LEU A 21 -0.56 32.57 -11.06
N SER A 22 0.22 31.83 -10.26
CA SER A 22 0.56 30.44 -10.61
C SER A 22 -0.63 29.48 -10.49
N SER A 23 -1.59 29.73 -9.60
CA SER A 23 -2.82 28.94 -9.53
C SER A 23 -3.79 29.22 -10.69
N GLU A 24 -3.81 30.45 -11.21
CA GLU A 24 -4.58 30.84 -12.41
C GLU A 24 -3.94 30.32 -13.70
N LEU A 25 -2.61 30.31 -13.79
CA LEU A 25 -1.87 29.69 -14.91
C LEU A 25 -2.03 28.16 -15.01
N TYR A 26 -2.43 27.48 -13.92
CA TYR A 26 -2.86 26.06 -13.97
C TYR A 26 -4.38 25.89 -14.15
N ALA A 27 -5.16 26.98 -14.10
CA ALA A 27 -6.58 26.97 -14.39
C ALA A 27 -6.89 27.25 -15.88
N GLU A 28 -5.95 27.86 -16.61
CA GLU A 28 -6.05 28.10 -18.06
C GLU A 28 -5.67 26.88 -18.90
N GLU A 29 -6.52 25.85 -18.82
CA GLU A 29 -6.95 25.06 -19.99
C GLU A 29 -8.26 24.31 -19.65
N ARG A 30 -9.14 24.95 -18.87
CA ARG A 30 -10.51 24.46 -18.65
C ARG A 30 -11.38 24.89 -19.83
N LEU A 31 -11.14 24.29 -20.99
CA LEU A 31 -12.21 24.17 -21.97
C LEU A 31 -13.39 23.46 -21.27
N PRO A 32 -14.64 23.92 -21.44
CA PRO A 32 -15.78 23.07 -21.12
C PRO A 32 -15.61 21.81 -21.97
N ILE A 33 -15.19 20.72 -21.33
CA ILE A 33 -15.07 19.43 -22.01
C ILE A 33 -16.48 19.14 -22.54
N PRO A 34 -16.66 18.97 -23.86
CA PRO A 34 -17.96 18.69 -24.44
C PRO A 34 -18.57 17.52 -23.67
N PHE A 35 -19.89 17.51 -23.50
CA PHE A 35 -20.63 16.33 -23.06
C PHE A 35 -20.06 15.13 -23.81
N LEU A 36 -19.26 14.31 -23.11
CA LEU A 36 -18.79 13.05 -23.66
C LEU A 36 -20.06 12.25 -23.91
N GLU A 37 -20.24 11.84 -25.16
CA GLU A 37 -21.29 10.93 -25.59
C GLU A 37 -21.42 9.79 -24.58
N GLU A 38 -22.66 9.36 -24.36
CA GLU A 38 -22.95 8.25 -23.47
C GLU A 38 -22.02 7.06 -23.78
N PRO A 39 -21.52 6.35 -22.74
CA PRO A 39 -20.65 5.20 -22.95
C PRO A 39 -21.31 4.24 -23.95
N SER A 40 -20.52 3.85 -24.96
CA SER A 40 -20.99 3.00 -26.06
C SER A 40 -21.69 1.74 -25.50
N PRO A 41 -22.93 1.41 -25.91
CA PRO A 41 -23.72 0.36 -25.29
C PRO A 41 -23.21 -1.09 -25.51
N THR A 42 -21.99 -1.33 -25.98
CA THR A 42 -21.68 -2.59 -26.70
C THR A 42 -20.35 -3.30 -26.37
N PHE A 43 -19.57 -2.87 -25.38
CA PHE A 43 -18.39 -3.67 -25.01
C PHE A 43 -18.69 -4.57 -23.80
N ASN A 44 -18.42 -5.86 -23.95
CA ASN A 44 -18.58 -6.84 -22.86
C ASN A 44 -17.41 -6.76 -21.87
N SER A 45 -16.21 -6.50 -22.36
CA SER A 45 -15.01 -6.31 -21.53
C SER A 45 -13.91 -5.55 -22.27
N ILE A 46 -13.10 -4.82 -21.51
CA ILE A 46 -11.83 -4.24 -21.96
C ILE A 46 -10.79 -4.64 -20.92
N ASP A 47 -9.83 -5.46 -21.32
CA ASP A 47 -8.60 -5.75 -20.57
C ASP A 47 -7.41 -5.27 -21.40
N ILE A 48 -6.54 -4.48 -20.79
CA ILE A 48 -5.34 -3.97 -21.45
C ILE A 48 -4.21 -5.00 -21.53
N GLY A 49 -4.35 -6.17 -20.89
CA GLY A 49 -3.34 -7.21 -20.80
C GLY A 49 -2.36 -7.01 -19.64
N PHE A 50 -2.79 -6.30 -18.59
CA PHE A 50 -1.98 -6.12 -17.39
C PHE A 50 -1.95 -7.43 -16.59
N SER A 51 -0.80 -8.11 -16.55
CA SER A 51 -0.65 -9.33 -15.75
C SER A 51 -0.26 -9.01 -14.31
N LEU A 52 -1.09 -9.39 -13.34
CA LEU A 52 -0.73 -9.33 -11.91
C LEU A 52 0.59 -10.08 -11.63
N LYS A 53 0.81 -11.24 -12.25
CA LYS A 53 2.03 -12.04 -12.03
C LYS A 53 3.31 -11.34 -12.49
N GLU A 54 3.22 -10.41 -13.43
CA GLU A 54 4.36 -9.72 -14.04
C GLU A 54 4.56 -8.29 -13.52
N TYR A 55 3.45 -7.57 -13.29
CA TYR A 55 3.46 -6.13 -13.02
C TYR A 55 2.89 -5.75 -11.64
N SER A 56 2.57 -6.70 -10.77
CA SER A 56 2.25 -6.42 -9.36
C SER A 56 3.43 -6.69 -8.43
N TRP A 57 3.44 -5.99 -7.30
CA TRP A 57 4.35 -6.28 -6.19
C TRP A 57 3.89 -7.55 -5.47
N TYR A 58 4.83 -8.27 -4.86
CA TYR A 58 4.58 -9.57 -4.20
C TYR A 58 4.50 -9.44 -2.65
N PHE A 59 4.45 -8.20 -2.16
CA PHE A 59 4.32 -7.86 -0.75
C PHE A 59 3.23 -6.78 -0.59
N PRO A 60 2.51 -6.75 0.54
CA PRO A 60 1.52 -5.72 0.80
C PRO A 60 2.17 -4.34 1.04
N ASN A 61 1.39 -3.28 0.90
CA ASN A 61 1.84 -1.90 1.09
C ASN A 61 2.11 -1.47 2.55
N ASP A 62 2.44 -2.43 3.40
CA ASP A 62 2.84 -2.27 4.80
C ASP A 62 4.38 -2.33 4.97
N GLY A 63 5.10 -2.26 3.84
CA GLY A 63 6.55 -2.33 3.81
C GLY A 63 7.30 -1.14 4.43
N PRO A 64 8.60 -1.32 4.71
CA PRO A 64 9.46 -0.45 5.52
C PRO A 64 10.07 0.71 4.72
N PHE A 65 9.25 1.46 3.99
CA PHE A 65 9.73 2.53 3.12
C PHE A 65 10.11 3.82 3.86
N SER A 66 9.91 3.87 5.17
CA SER A 66 10.33 4.97 6.05
C SER A 66 11.85 5.13 6.14
N GLU A 67 12.61 4.10 5.78
CA GLU A 67 14.07 4.01 5.95
C GLU A 67 14.86 4.47 4.72
N VAL A 68 14.19 4.68 3.58
CA VAL A 68 14.86 5.13 2.35
C VAL A 68 15.53 6.49 2.62
N GLU A 69 16.83 6.58 2.36
CA GLU A 69 17.56 7.85 2.43
C GLU A 69 17.05 8.78 1.33
N LEU A 70 16.69 10.01 1.72
CA LEU A 70 16.13 10.99 0.81
C LEU A 70 17.02 12.22 0.71
N PRO A 71 17.03 12.91 -0.44
CA PRO A 71 17.63 14.23 -0.54
C PRO A 71 17.06 15.18 0.53
N GLY A 72 17.92 15.91 1.24
CA GLY A 72 17.62 16.60 2.51
C GLY A 72 16.44 17.59 2.56
N LYS A 73 15.83 17.98 1.43
CA LYS A 73 14.56 18.75 1.42
C LYS A 73 13.32 17.89 1.69
N LEU A 74 13.42 16.57 1.58
CA LEU A 74 12.31 15.61 1.66
C LEU A 74 12.24 14.87 3.00
N GLU A 75 13.23 15.06 3.86
CA GLU A 75 13.37 14.32 5.12
C GLU A 75 12.27 14.66 6.14
N GLY A 76 11.81 15.92 6.17
CA GLY A 76 10.68 16.36 6.98
C GLY A 76 9.33 15.74 6.57
N LEU A 77 9.23 15.17 5.37
CA LEU A 77 8.01 14.53 4.87
C LEU A 77 7.92 13.04 5.25
N LYS A 78 9.02 12.43 5.71
CA LYS A 78 9.01 11.04 6.23
C LYS A 78 8.03 10.87 7.39
N ALA A 79 7.89 11.89 8.24
CA ALA A 79 6.93 11.91 9.34
C ALA A 79 5.46 12.01 8.88
N ILE A 80 5.23 12.49 7.65
CA ILE A 80 3.89 12.75 7.10
C ILE A 80 3.48 11.71 6.04
N LEU A 81 4.39 10.82 5.66
CA LEU A 81 4.12 9.60 4.87
C LEU A 81 3.88 8.32 5.71
N PRO A 82 3.29 8.34 6.93
CA PRO A 82 3.42 7.21 7.85
C PRO A 82 2.50 6.02 7.53
N LYS A 83 1.71 6.04 6.44
CA LYS A 83 0.64 5.05 6.22
C LYS A 83 0.54 4.62 4.75
N GLY A 84 1.52 3.82 4.33
CA GLY A 84 1.48 3.05 3.09
C GLY A 84 1.87 3.84 1.85
N ILE A 85 2.60 3.18 0.97
CA ILE A 85 3.09 3.69 -0.33
C ILE A 85 2.18 3.25 -1.48
N CYS A 86 0.87 3.15 -1.22
CA CYS A 86 -0.11 2.60 -2.16
C CYS A 86 -0.03 3.27 -3.53
N PHE A 87 0.08 4.60 -3.57
CA PHE A 87 0.16 5.34 -4.84
C PHE A 87 1.48 5.04 -5.55
N GLY A 88 2.60 5.05 -4.83
CA GLY A 88 3.90 4.69 -5.38
C GLY A 88 3.91 3.28 -5.98
N MET A 89 3.31 2.30 -5.29
CA MET A 89 3.19 0.93 -5.79
C MET A 89 2.32 0.84 -7.03
N CYS A 90 1.16 1.50 -7.05
CA CYS A 90 0.25 1.53 -8.20
C CYS A 90 0.88 2.24 -9.41
N LEU A 91 1.53 3.38 -9.20
CA LEU A 91 2.19 4.14 -10.26
C LEU A 91 3.36 3.37 -10.86
N THR A 92 4.22 2.80 -10.02
CA THR A 92 5.34 1.98 -10.51
C THR A 92 4.88 0.73 -11.23
N ALA A 93 3.82 0.06 -10.76
CA ALA A 93 3.20 -1.08 -11.44
C ALA A 93 2.66 -0.68 -12.83
N GLY A 94 1.87 0.39 -12.91
CA GLY A 94 1.30 0.85 -14.18
C GLY A 94 2.35 1.32 -15.18
N LEU A 95 3.39 2.04 -14.72
CA LEU A 95 4.52 2.43 -15.57
C LEU A 95 5.36 1.21 -16.01
N SER A 96 5.47 0.18 -15.16
CA SER A 96 6.20 -1.06 -15.49
C SER A 96 5.52 -1.79 -16.64
N TYR A 97 4.19 -1.90 -16.58
CA TYR A 97 3.36 -2.39 -17.68
C TYR A 97 3.54 -1.56 -18.97
N LEU A 98 3.41 -0.23 -18.88
CA LEU A 98 3.53 0.66 -20.05
C LEU A 98 4.91 0.58 -20.72
N ASN A 99 5.96 0.31 -19.95
CA ASN A 99 7.33 0.17 -20.45
C ASN A 99 7.74 -1.29 -20.72
N LYS A 100 6.86 -2.27 -20.47
CA LYS A 100 7.15 -3.72 -20.58
C LYS A 100 8.38 -4.14 -19.77
N ILE A 101 8.53 -3.58 -18.57
CA ILE A 101 9.60 -3.91 -17.63
C ILE A 101 8.96 -4.72 -16.49
N PRO A 102 9.30 -6.00 -16.29
CA PRO A 102 8.71 -6.80 -15.22
C PRO A 102 9.20 -6.33 -13.85
N LEU A 103 8.32 -6.41 -12.84
CA LEU A 103 8.70 -6.09 -11.47
C LEU A 103 9.51 -7.23 -10.82
N PRO A 104 10.42 -6.90 -9.89
CA PRO A 104 11.09 -7.92 -9.07
C PRO A 104 10.08 -8.74 -8.25
N LYS A 105 10.21 -10.06 -8.28
CA LYS A 105 9.32 -11.00 -7.57
C LYS A 105 9.71 -11.17 -6.09
N CYS A 106 9.97 -10.06 -5.40
CA CYS A 106 10.41 -10.09 -4.00
C CYS A 106 9.18 -10.21 -3.12
N LYS A 107 9.07 -11.27 -2.33
CA LYS A 107 7.97 -11.44 -1.38
C LYS A 107 8.20 -10.71 -0.05
N ASP A 108 9.46 -10.35 0.23
CA ASP A 108 9.85 -9.51 1.36
C ASP A 108 10.34 -8.15 0.82
N PRO A 109 9.72 -7.02 1.21
CA PRO A 109 10.11 -5.70 0.73
C PRO A 109 11.51 -5.28 1.20
N TYR A 110 12.09 -5.89 2.24
CA TYR A 110 13.47 -5.61 2.64
C TYR A 110 14.49 -6.17 1.65
N LEU A 111 14.16 -7.28 0.99
CA LEU A 111 14.96 -7.89 -0.08
C LEU A 111 14.83 -7.18 -1.43
N LEU A 112 13.95 -6.19 -1.52
CA LEU A 112 13.80 -5.37 -2.71
C LEU A 112 15.10 -4.58 -2.97
N PRO A 113 15.63 -4.56 -4.20
CA PRO A 113 16.79 -3.75 -4.53
C PRO A 113 16.54 -2.26 -4.21
N GLU A 114 17.57 -1.59 -3.71
CA GLU A 114 17.48 -0.19 -3.24
C GLU A 114 16.96 0.76 -4.32
N VAL A 115 17.31 0.51 -5.59
CA VAL A 115 16.82 1.29 -6.73
C VAL A 115 15.29 1.26 -6.81
N TRP A 116 14.66 0.10 -6.61
CA TRP A 116 13.20 -0.04 -6.67
C TRP A 116 12.53 0.57 -5.45
N LYS A 117 13.13 0.45 -4.25
CA LYS A 117 12.65 1.18 -3.06
C LYS A 117 12.60 2.69 -3.31
N LYS A 118 13.66 3.25 -3.89
CA LYS A 118 13.71 4.67 -4.29
C LYS A 118 12.70 5.02 -5.38
N THR A 119 12.54 4.17 -6.41
CA THR A 119 11.54 4.41 -7.47
C THR A 119 10.13 4.47 -6.92
N ILE A 120 9.74 3.51 -6.06
CA ILE A 120 8.42 3.51 -5.44
C ILE A 120 8.22 4.75 -4.55
N TYR A 121 9.24 5.10 -3.76
CA TYR A 121 9.18 6.28 -2.90
C TYR A 121 9.02 7.57 -3.70
N ASN A 122 9.81 7.76 -4.76
CA ASN A 122 9.71 8.94 -5.63
C ASN A 122 8.34 9.01 -6.30
N ALA A 123 7.80 7.88 -6.77
CA ALA A 123 6.45 7.81 -7.31
C ALA A 123 5.39 8.19 -6.26
N GLN A 124 5.53 7.73 -5.02
CA GLN A 124 4.65 8.15 -3.92
C GLN A 124 4.73 9.66 -3.66
N TYR A 125 5.93 10.23 -3.70
CA TYR A 125 6.14 11.66 -3.53
C TYR A 125 5.52 12.49 -4.66
N GLU A 126 5.61 12.05 -5.91
CA GLU A 126 4.89 12.67 -7.04
C GLU A 126 3.38 12.69 -6.79
N GLY A 127 2.81 11.59 -6.30
CA GLY A 127 1.40 11.54 -5.91
C GLY A 127 1.02 12.56 -4.83
N VAL A 128 1.91 12.77 -3.86
CA VAL A 128 1.73 13.79 -2.81
C VAL A 128 1.81 15.19 -3.41
N ASN A 129 2.78 15.47 -4.28
CA ASN A 129 2.94 16.78 -4.92
C ASN A 129 1.77 17.14 -5.85
N LEU A 130 1.32 16.17 -6.66
CA LEU A 130 0.12 16.29 -7.50
C LEU A 130 -1.12 16.65 -6.67
N TYR A 131 -1.16 16.20 -5.42
CA TYR A 131 -2.28 16.40 -4.52
C TYR A 131 -2.14 17.66 -3.62
N ALA A 132 -0.93 18.03 -3.23
CA ALA A 132 -0.71 18.97 -2.13
C ALA A 132 -0.29 20.38 -2.55
N GLY A 133 0.36 20.59 -3.70
CA GLY A 133 1.13 21.83 -3.89
C GLY A 133 2.03 22.16 -2.67
N PRO A 134 2.54 23.39 -2.53
CA PRO A 134 3.44 23.73 -1.41
C PRO A 134 2.79 23.77 -0.01
N LEU A 135 1.46 23.59 0.13
CA LEU A 135 0.71 23.88 1.36
C LEU A 135 -0.34 22.80 1.76
N GLY A 136 -0.48 21.71 1.02
CA GLY A 136 -1.70 20.89 1.01
C GLY A 136 -1.90 19.81 2.06
N TRP A 137 -1.09 19.73 3.14
CA TRP A 137 -1.33 18.71 4.18
C TRP A 137 -2.31 19.14 5.28
N TRP A 138 -2.53 20.46 5.46
CA TRP A 138 -3.37 20.97 6.56
C TRP A 138 -4.87 21.08 6.22
N VAL A 139 -5.30 20.74 5.00
CA VAL A 139 -6.67 21.08 4.52
C VAL A 139 -7.47 19.90 3.95
N ILE A 140 -7.00 18.66 4.13
CA ILE A 140 -7.74 17.46 3.72
C ILE A 140 -8.68 16.94 4.83
N PRO A 141 -9.43 17.83 5.49
CA PRO A 141 -10.79 17.46 5.87
C PRO A 141 -11.88 18.33 5.22
N LYS A 142 -11.55 19.38 4.44
CA LYS A 142 -12.57 20.38 4.06
C LYS A 142 -12.65 20.84 2.59
N ILE A 143 -11.68 20.53 1.71
CA ILE A 143 -11.73 21.02 0.31
C ILE A 143 -12.32 20.03 -0.71
N THR A 144 -12.50 18.74 -0.40
CA THR A 144 -12.84 17.73 -1.42
C THR A 144 -14.32 17.60 -1.78
N THR A 145 -15.22 18.47 -1.35
CA THR A 145 -16.63 18.44 -1.83
C THR A 145 -16.80 18.76 -3.31
N ARG A 146 -15.75 19.21 -4.04
CA ARG A 146 -15.87 19.69 -5.44
C ARG A 146 -15.21 18.82 -6.52
N LEU A 147 -14.62 17.66 -6.19
CA LEU A 147 -13.92 16.82 -7.17
C LEU A 147 -14.47 15.39 -7.30
N TYR A 148 -15.58 15.07 -6.65
CA TYR A 148 -16.24 13.78 -6.84
C TYR A 148 -16.72 13.65 -8.29
N LEU A 149 -16.00 12.86 -9.08
CA LEU A 149 -16.52 12.36 -10.35
C LEU A 149 -17.66 11.39 -10.00
N THR A 150 -18.81 11.52 -10.68
CA THR A 150 -19.88 10.53 -10.53
C THR A 150 -19.39 9.18 -11.03
N PRO A 151 -19.88 8.04 -10.49
CA PRO A 151 -19.50 6.72 -10.98
C PRO A 151 -19.65 6.57 -12.49
N LYS A 152 -20.75 7.10 -13.07
CA LYS A 152 -20.97 7.15 -14.53
C LYS A 152 -19.81 7.82 -15.28
N ARG A 153 -19.30 8.96 -14.77
CA ARG A 153 -18.19 9.68 -15.40
C ARG A 153 -16.86 8.94 -15.25
N ILE A 154 -16.61 8.33 -14.10
CA ILE A 154 -15.40 7.51 -13.87
C ILE A 154 -15.35 6.36 -14.86
N ILE A 155 -16.48 5.65 -15.03
CA ILE A 155 -16.60 4.54 -15.98
C ILE A 155 -16.31 5.00 -17.40
N ALA A 156 -16.92 6.09 -17.87
CA ALA A 156 -16.71 6.59 -19.22
C ALA A 156 -15.26 7.04 -19.47
N GLU A 157 -14.66 7.78 -18.53
CA GLU A 157 -13.27 8.23 -18.68
C GLU A 157 -12.26 7.06 -18.56
N LEU A 158 -12.58 6.05 -17.75
CA LEU A 158 -11.80 4.82 -17.64
C LEU A 158 -11.88 4.01 -18.93
N GLU A 159 -13.08 3.78 -19.47
CA GLU A 159 -13.28 3.09 -20.75
C GLU A 159 -12.40 3.71 -21.84
N SER A 160 -12.47 5.03 -22.02
CA SER A 160 -11.66 5.78 -22.98
C SER A 160 -10.15 5.56 -22.78
N SER A 161 -9.70 5.56 -21.52
CA SER A 161 -8.29 5.31 -21.18
C SER A 161 -7.85 3.89 -21.51
N LEU A 162 -8.65 2.89 -21.13
CA LEU A 162 -8.34 1.48 -21.32
C LEU A 162 -8.38 1.08 -22.80
N ARG A 163 -9.28 1.65 -23.62
CA ARG A 163 -9.25 1.49 -25.09
C ARG A 163 -7.93 1.98 -25.70
N SER A 164 -7.32 2.98 -25.08
CA SER A 164 -5.99 3.49 -25.46
C SER A 164 -4.84 2.71 -24.82
N LYS A 165 -5.13 1.59 -24.14
CA LYS A 165 -4.18 0.75 -23.38
C LYS A 165 -3.44 1.49 -22.26
N VAL A 166 -4.06 2.52 -21.68
CA VAL A 166 -3.50 3.30 -20.57
C VAL A 166 -4.21 2.95 -19.27
N PRO A 167 -3.53 2.33 -18.29
CA PRO A 167 -4.12 2.08 -16.97
C PRO A 167 -4.30 3.39 -16.18
N CYS A 168 -5.21 3.36 -15.22
CA CYS A 168 -5.58 4.51 -14.39
C CYS A 168 -5.34 4.21 -12.92
N ILE A 169 -4.85 5.19 -12.16
CA ILE A 169 -4.86 5.12 -10.70
C ILE A 169 -6.20 5.65 -10.22
N LEU A 170 -6.92 4.83 -9.46
CA LEU A 170 -8.16 5.20 -8.81
C LEU A 170 -7.89 5.54 -7.35
N PHE A 171 -8.39 6.68 -6.91
CA PHE A 171 -8.38 7.09 -5.52
C PHE A 171 -9.72 6.72 -4.91
N VAL A 172 -9.65 5.83 -3.92
CA VAL A 172 -10.82 5.16 -3.37
C VAL A 172 -10.89 5.37 -1.88
N LYS A 173 -12.09 5.32 -1.33
CA LYS A 173 -12.32 5.27 0.11
C LYS A 173 -12.67 3.85 0.52
N LEU A 174 -12.02 3.34 1.56
CA LEU A 174 -12.29 1.99 2.07
C LEU A 174 -13.55 1.98 2.95
N LYS A 175 -14.42 0.99 2.79
CA LYS A 175 -15.72 0.93 3.47
C LYS A 175 -15.59 0.80 4.99
N ASP A 176 -14.73 -0.13 5.45
CA ASP A 176 -14.61 -0.46 6.87
C ASP A 176 -13.85 0.60 7.67
N THR A 177 -12.76 1.11 7.11
CA THR A 177 -11.87 2.04 7.83
C THR A 177 -12.14 3.51 7.50
N LYS A 178 -12.92 3.79 6.45
CA LYS A 178 -13.14 5.13 5.88
C LYS A 178 -11.85 5.86 5.48
N LYS A 179 -10.73 5.14 5.38
CA LYS A 179 -9.42 5.68 4.97
C LYS A 179 -9.37 5.81 3.45
N ASN A 180 -8.61 6.80 2.99
CA ASN A 180 -8.26 6.94 1.58
C ASN A 180 -7.22 5.88 1.21
N HIS A 181 -7.33 5.37 0.00
CA HIS A 181 -6.45 4.35 -0.59
C HIS A 181 -6.31 4.60 -2.09
N THR A 182 -5.34 3.92 -2.72
CA THR A 182 -5.19 3.97 -4.18
C THR A 182 -5.03 2.58 -4.75
N VAL A 183 -5.68 2.35 -5.87
CA VAL A 183 -5.62 1.09 -6.64
C VAL A 183 -5.34 1.41 -8.11
N LEU A 184 -4.80 0.44 -8.85
CA LEU A 184 -4.52 0.58 -10.27
C LEU A 184 -5.59 -0.15 -11.08
N ALA A 185 -6.45 0.57 -11.78
CA ALA A 185 -7.40 0.00 -12.73
C ALA A 185 -6.73 -0.37 -14.05
N TYR A 186 -6.96 -1.60 -14.47
CA TYR A 186 -6.40 -2.15 -15.71
C TYR A 186 -7.43 -2.82 -16.61
N GLY A 187 -8.65 -3.02 -16.13
CA GLY A 187 -9.72 -3.59 -16.93
C GLY A 187 -11.09 -3.10 -16.48
N ILE A 188 -12.08 -3.32 -17.34
CA ILE A 188 -13.49 -3.09 -17.05
C ILE A 188 -14.33 -4.14 -17.77
N GLU A 189 -15.27 -4.73 -17.05
CA GLU A 189 -16.23 -5.71 -17.54
C GLU A 189 -17.64 -5.16 -17.35
N VAL A 190 -18.49 -5.35 -18.35
CA VAL A 190 -19.88 -4.90 -18.32
C VAL A 190 -20.77 -6.04 -18.75
N GLU A 191 -21.58 -6.55 -17.83
CA GLU A 191 -22.53 -7.62 -18.07
C GLU A 191 -23.92 -7.19 -17.57
N ASN A 192 -24.83 -6.89 -18.50
CA ASN A 192 -26.16 -6.37 -18.21
C ASN A 192 -26.12 -5.09 -17.36
N GLU A 193 -26.56 -5.18 -16.10
CA GLU A 193 -26.57 -4.10 -15.11
C GLU A 193 -25.27 -4.02 -14.31
N ASP A 194 -24.46 -5.07 -14.32
CA ASP A 194 -23.30 -5.18 -13.46
C ASP A 194 -22.04 -4.67 -14.19
N ILE A 195 -21.33 -3.76 -13.54
CA ILE A 195 -20.08 -3.18 -14.05
C ILE A 195 -18.98 -3.49 -13.03
N LYS A 196 -17.92 -4.14 -13.49
CA LYS A 196 -16.77 -4.50 -12.68
C LYS A 196 -15.54 -3.80 -13.20
N ILE A 197 -14.86 -3.03 -12.34
CA ILE A 197 -13.56 -2.47 -12.67
C ILE A 197 -12.49 -3.38 -12.10
N LEU A 198 -11.66 -4.00 -12.94
CA LEU A 198 -10.55 -4.85 -12.53
C LEU A 198 -9.40 -3.99 -12.02
N VAL A 199 -8.91 -4.27 -10.81
CA VAL A 199 -7.91 -3.46 -10.13
C VAL A 199 -6.77 -4.29 -9.53
N TYR A 200 -5.57 -3.74 -9.56
CA TYR A 200 -4.47 -4.16 -8.70
C TYR A 200 -4.53 -3.35 -7.40
N ASP A 201 -4.70 -4.04 -6.28
CA ASP A 201 -4.70 -3.46 -4.94
C ASP A 201 -3.40 -3.80 -4.20
N PRO A 202 -2.57 -2.80 -3.82
CA PRO A 202 -1.35 -3.02 -3.05
C PRO A 202 -1.56 -3.65 -1.65
N ASN A 203 -2.77 -3.68 -1.10
CA ASN A 203 -3.06 -4.41 0.14
C ASN A 203 -3.18 -5.93 -0.08
N PHE A 204 -3.54 -6.33 -1.30
CA PHE A 204 -3.80 -7.73 -1.70
C PHE A 204 -2.97 -8.07 -2.94
N PRO A 205 -1.64 -8.07 -2.82
CA PRO A 205 -0.76 -8.34 -3.95
C PRO A 205 -1.09 -9.69 -4.59
N LEU A 206 -1.11 -9.75 -5.92
CA LEU A 206 -1.41 -10.93 -6.74
C LEU A 206 -2.86 -11.45 -6.68
N GLU A 207 -3.73 -10.89 -5.85
CA GLU A 207 -5.15 -11.25 -5.83
C GLU A 207 -5.91 -10.51 -6.94
N GLU A 208 -6.81 -11.22 -7.62
CA GLU A 208 -7.75 -10.60 -8.57
C GLU A 208 -8.81 -9.84 -7.77
N ARG A 209 -8.71 -8.51 -7.80
CA ARG A 209 -9.62 -7.59 -7.11
C ARG A 209 -10.42 -6.81 -8.13
N GLN A 210 -11.65 -6.48 -7.77
CA GLN A 210 -12.54 -5.66 -8.58
C GLN A 210 -13.28 -4.63 -7.72
N ILE A 211 -13.75 -3.57 -8.36
CA ILE A 211 -14.72 -2.63 -7.79
C ILE A 211 -16.04 -2.83 -8.52
N GLU A 212 -17.09 -3.17 -7.77
CA GLU A 212 -18.40 -3.50 -8.33
C GLU A 212 -19.38 -2.32 -8.30
N PHE A 213 -20.07 -2.13 -9.42
CA PHE A 213 -21.13 -1.15 -9.60
C PHE A 213 -22.36 -1.80 -10.21
N LYS A 214 -23.53 -1.24 -9.89
CA LYS A 214 -24.79 -1.57 -10.52
C LYS A 214 -25.32 -0.37 -11.31
N ARG A 215 -25.69 -0.61 -12.57
CA ARG A 215 -26.30 0.35 -13.46
C ARG A 215 -27.79 0.13 -13.51
N ASN A 216 -28.56 1.18 -13.27
CA ASN A 216 -30.00 1.18 -13.54
C ASN A 216 -30.24 1.34 -15.05
N ILE A 217 -30.89 0.37 -15.70
CA ILE A 217 -31.14 0.39 -17.15
C ILE A 217 -32.06 1.56 -17.55
N ASN A 218 -33.00 1.92 -16.69
CA ASN A 218 -34.03 2.92 -17.00
C ASN A 218 -33.50 4.35 -16.85
N THR A 219 -32.63 4.61 -15.87
CA THR A 219 -32.11 5.96 -15.60
C THR A 219 -30.67 6.16 -16.09
N GLY A 220 -29.95 5.08 -16.37
CA GLY A 220 -28.52 5.11 -16.69
C GLY A 220 -27.63 5.54 -15.51
N GLU A 221 -28.20 5.63 -14.30
CA GLU A 221 -27.46 5.90 -13.07
C GLU A 221 -26.62 4.70 -12.68
N VAL A 222 -25.51 4.95 -12.00
CA VAL A 222 -24.57 3.92 -11.57
C VAL A 222 -24.27 4.10 -10.09
N GLU A 223 -24.44 3.03 -9.33
CA GLU A 223 -24.23 2.98 -7.88
C GLU A 223 -23.11 1.98 -7.55
N THR A 224 -22.25 2.31 -6.59
CA THR A 224 -21.24 1.37 -6.08
C THR A 224 -21.93 0.36 -5.16
N ILE A 225 -21.82 -0.94 -5.48
CA ILE A 225 -22.37 -2.03 -4.65
C ILE A 225 -21.29 -2.81 -3.89
N ASP A 226 -20.02 -2.45 -4.10
CA ASP A 226 -18.85 -3.13 -3.55
C ASP A 226 -18.83 -3.25 -2.00
N HIS A 227 -18.27 -4.35 -1.53
CA HIS A 227 -18.17 -4.68 -0.11
C HIS A 227 -16.93 -4.10 0.59
N TYR A 228 -15.85 -3.81 -0.14
CA TYR A 228 -14.59 -3.33 0.41
C TYR A 228 -14.31 -1.86 0.07
N TYR A 229 -14.67 -1.43 -1.13
CA TYR A 229 -14.52 -0.05 -1.61
C TYR A 229 -15.85 0.71 -1.46
N GLU A 230 -15.82 1.86 -0.80
CA GLU A 230 -17.01 2.70 -0.59
C GLU A 230 -17.31 3.58 -1.80
N THR A 231 -16.29 4.27 -2.31
CA THR A 231 -16.45 5.20 -3.43
C THR A 231 -15.10 5.47 -4.10
N ILE A 232 -15.15 5.80 -5.38
CA ILE A 232 -14.02 6.39 -6.09
C ILE A 232 -14.25 7.90 -6.10
N PHE A 233 -13.31 8.67 -5.58
CA PHE A 233 -13.43 10.13 -5.49
C PHE A 233 -12.53 10.87 -6.47
N TYR A 234 -11.55 10.20 -7.07
CA TYR A 234 -10.70 10.78 -8.11
C TYR A 234 -10.07 9.68 -8.98
N MET A 235 -9.81 10.00 -10.25
CA MET A 235 -9.10 9.14 -11.20
C MET A 235 -7.94 9.91 -11.81
N TRP A 236 -6.79 9.25 -11.92
CA TRP A 236 -5.60 9.80 -12.55
C TRP A 236 -5.09 8.87 -13.65
N LYS A 237 -5.01 9.38 -14.88
CA LYS A 237 -4.45 8.65 -16.02
C LYS A 237 -2.93 8.67 -15.93
N ILE A 238 -2.31 7.49 -16.01
CA ILE A 238 -0.84 7.40 -15.91
C ILE A 238 -0.21 8.05 -17.14
N LYS A 239 0.46 9.17 -16.92
CA LYS A 239 1.36 9.79 -17.90
C LYS A 239 2.78 9.30 -17.65
N LYS A 240 3.61 9.26 -18.69
CA LYS A 240 5.01 8.84 -18.62
C LYS A 240 5.84 9.92 -17.91
N ILE A 241 5.78 9.95 -16.58
CA ILE A 241 6.39 11.01 -15.75
C ILE A 241 7.54 10.47 -14.90
N VAL A 242 7.49 9.20 -14.46
CA VAL A 242 8.56 8.62 -13.62
C VAL A 242 9.39 7.64 -14.45
N GLU A 243 10.70 7.85 -14.45
CA GLU A 243 11.64 6.89 -15.04
C GLU A 243 11.63 5.58 -14.24
N ILE A 244 11.44 4.46 -14.94
CA ILE A 244 11.58 3.13 -14.36
C ILE A 244 13.01 2.63 -14.58
N PRO A 245 13.65 2.04 -13.56
CA PRO A 245 14.96 1.42 -13.70
C PRO A 245 14.97 0.40 -14.85
N LYS A 246 15.92 0.52 -15.78
CA LYS A 246 16.07 -0.39 -16.91
C LYS A 246 17.00 -1.55 -16.54
N GLY A 247 16.65 -2.75 -16.98
CA GLY A 247 17.46 -3.96 -16.80
C GLY A 247 16.76 -5.01 -15.95
N THR A 248 17.38 -6.19 -15.84
CA THR A 248 16.88 -7.28 -15.00
C THR A 248 17.38 -7.11 -13.57
N TYR A 249 16.47 -6.77 -12.66
CA TYR A 249 16.76 -6.68 -11.24
C TYR A 249 16.31 -7.96 -10.54
N ARG A 250 17.24 -8.62 -9.84
CA ARG A 250 16.92 -9.75 -8.97
C ARG A 250 16.70 -9.25 -7.55
N CYS A 251 15.84 -9.92 -6.81
CA CYS A 251 15.75 -9.70 -5.37
C CYS A 251 17.10 -9.97 -4.72
N ASN A 252 17.44 -9.17 -3.71
CA ASN A 252 18.58 -9.47 -2.88
C ASN A 252 18.35 -10.83 -2.21
N THR A 253 19.40 -11.63 -2.14
CA THR A 253 19.35 -12.90 -1.42
C THR A 253 19.68 -12.65 0.04
N ASP A 254 18.85 -13.19 0.92
CA ASP A 254 19.08 -13.18 2.35
C ASP A 254 20.25 -14.11 2.72
N SER A 255 21.33 -13.54 3.25
CA SER A 255 22.55 -14.28 3.62
C SER A 255 22.53 -14.78 5.07
N GLY A 256 21.60 -14.34 5.92
CA GLY A 256 21.62 -14.65 7.35
C GLY A 256 20.27 -15.12 7.90
N ARG A 257 20.31 -15.83 9.03
CA ARG A 257 19.10 -16.39 9.66
C ARG A 257 18.68 -15.56 10.87
N VAL A 258 17.40 -15.64 11.20
CA VAL A 258 16.91 -15.23 12.51
C VAL A 258 17.05 -16.43 13.42
N GLU A 259 17.74 -16.26 14.53
CA GLU A 259 18.12 -17.35 15.44
C GLU A 259 17.51 -17.13 16.82
N ILE A 260 17.06 -18.20 17.48
CA ILE A 260 16.74 -18.16 18.91
C ILE A 260 18.01 -18.49 19.67
N ILE A 261 18.55 -17.49 20.37
CA ILE A 261 19.83 -17.61 21.06
C ILE A 261 19.67 -18.04 22.53
N LYS A 262 18.44 -17.96 23.07
CA LYS A 262 18.14 -18.41 24.43
C LYS A 262 16.66 -18.76 24.57
N ILE A 263 16.38 -19.81 25.33
CA ILE A 263 15.03 -20.20 25.76
C ILE A 263 15.11 -20.55 27.25
N SER A 264 14.14 -20.10 28.04
CA SER A 264 13.96 -20.48 29.44
C SER A 264 12.48 -20.64 29.78
N THR A 265 12.19 -21.54 30.72
CA THR A 265 10.84 -21.81 31.21
C THR A 265 10.74 -21.44 32.68
N THR A 266 9.63 -20.82 33.09
CA THR A 266 9.35 -20.46 34.48
C THR A 266 7.95 -20.93 34.85
N PRO A 267 7.78 -21.79 35.87
CA PRO A 267 6.46 -22.14 36.38
C PRO A 267 5.70 -20.90 36.86
N VAL A 268 4.41 -20.79 36.54
CA VAL A 268 3.52 -19.71 37.01
C VAL A 268 2.21 -20.30 37.52
N SER A 269 1.42 -19.53 38.27
CA SER A 269 0.12 -20.00 38.77
C SER A 269 -0.78 -20.43 37.61
N GLY A 270 -1.11 -21.73 37.55
CA GLY A 270 -1.94 -22.32 36.50
C GLY A 270 -1.24 -22.56 35.15
N GLY A 271 0.10 -22.53 35.07
CA GLY A 271 0.78 -22.70 33.78
C GLY A 271 2.31 -22.56 33.78
N THR A 272 2.89 -22.32 32.61
CA THR A 272 4.32 -22.12 32.38
C THR A 272 4.56 -20.88 31.50
N ARG A 273 5.46 -19.99 31.92
CA ARG A 273 5.99 -18.91 31.08
C ARG A 273 7.20 -19.42 30.31
N ILE A 274 7.25 -19.14 29.02
CA ILE A 274 8.41 -19.36 28.14
C ILE A 274 8.97 -17.99 27.77
N ASP A 275 10.23 -17.76 28.12
CA ASP A 275 11.00 -16.58 27.75
C ASP A 275 12.02 -16.99 26.67
N PHE A 276 12.13 -16.23 25.59
CA PHE A 276 13.11 -16.50 24.55
C PHE A 276 13.72 -15.22 23.97
N ARG A 277 14.97 -15.34 23.50
CA ARG A 277 15.71 -14.25 22.87
C ARG A 277 16.01 -14.57 21.43
N VAL A 278 15.74 -13.61 20.56
CA VAL A 278 15.88 -13.76 19.12
C VAL A 278 16.88 -12.75 18.60
N ARG A 279 17.80 -13.20 17.74
CA ARG A 279 18.78 -12.35 17.07
C ARG A 279 18.56 -12.37 15.56
N ASN A 280 18.61 -11.21 14.93
CA ASN A 280 18.68 -11.11 13.47
C ASN A 280 20.15 -11.09 13.01
N ASN A 281 20.64 -12.20 12.47
CA ASN A 281 21.98 -12.32 11.90
C ASN A 281 22.04 -12.04 10.39
N SER A 282 20.96 -11.50 9.79
CA SER A 282 20.94 -11.19 8.36
C SER A 282 21.44 -9.79 8.04
N SER A 283 21.81 -9.57 6.78
CA SER A 283 22.23 -8.26 6.26
C SER A 283 21.08 -7.28 6.06
N PHE A 284 19.83 -7.70 6.32
CA PHE A 284 18.64 -6.89 6.16
C PHE A 284 17.79 -6.94 7.43
N LYS A 285 16.92 -5.95 7.66
CA LYS A 285 15.92 -6.09 8.71
C LYS A 285 14.93 -7.20 8.31
N LYS A 286 14.33 -7.85 9.30
CA LYS A 286 13.32 -8.88 9.03
C LYS A 286 12.02 -8.60 9.75
N TRP A 287 10.92 -8.77 9.03
CA TRP A 287 9.61 -8.82 9.64
C TRP A 287 9.21 -10.25 9.92
N ILE A 288 9.15 -10.56 11.21
CA ILE A 288 8.94 -11.93 11.67
C ILE A 288 7.62 -12.04 12.41
N GLN A 289 7.08 -13.25 12.36
CA GLN A 289 5.89 -13.66 13.06
C GLN A 289 6.22 -14.91 13.87
N PHE A 290 5.87 -14.90 15.16
CA PHE A 290 6.02 -16.07 16.02
C PHE A 290 4.75 -16.90 15.98
N SER A 291 4.90 -18.21 15.79
CA SER A 291 3.79 -19.16 15.92
C SER A 291 4.22 -20.31 16.79
N ILE A 292 3.25 -20.92 17.47
CA ILE A 292 3.52 -21.92 18.48
C ILE A 292 2.62 -23.13 18.22
N ASP A 293 3.24 -24.30 18.03
CA ASP A 293 2.55 -25.58 18.08
C ASP A 293 2.82 -26.22 19.44
N TYR A 294 1.91 -27.03 19.98
CA TYR A 294 2.10 -27.68 21.27
C TYR A 294 1.50 -29.08 21.33
N THR A 295 1.99 -29.92 22.24
CA THR A 295 1.46 -31.26 22.51
C THR A 295 1.04 -31.39 23.98
N VAL A 296 -0.23 -31.72 24.20
CA VAL A 296 -0.81 -31.94 25.53
C VAL A 296 -0.99 -33.43 25.82
N SER A 297 -0.86 -33.84 27.08
CA SER A 297 -1.31 -35.15 27.54
C SER A 297 -2.58 -35.00 28.39
N GLY A 298 -3.74 -34.85 27.76
CA GLY A 298 -5.01 -34.69 28.50
C GLY A 298 -6.07 -33.89 27.74
N LYS A 299 -7.18 -33.60 28.43
CA LYS A 299 -8.31 -32.81 27.89
C LYS A 299 -7.96 -31.32 27.96
N LEU A 300 -8.12 -30.59 26.85
CA LEU A 300 -7.85 -29.15 26.78
C LEU A 300 -8.93 -28.38 27.56
N TRP A 301 -8.56 -27.67 28.62
CA TRP A 301 -9.46 -26.74 29.32
C TRP A 301 -9.07 -25.33 28.90
N SER A 302 -9.82 -24.79 27.93
CA SER A 302 -9.74 -23.43 27.37
C SER A 302 -8.49 -23.06 26.55
N ASP A 303 -8.74 -22.48 25.38
CA ASP A 303 -7.75 -21.80 24.55
C ASP A 303 -7.29 -20.54 25.27
N VAL A 304 -6.00 -20.45 25.59
CA VAL A 304 -5.38 -19.18 26.02
C VAL A 304 -4.01 -19.03 25.38
N GLY A 305 -3.90 -18.03 24.52
CA GLY A 305 -2.62 -17.50 24.05
C GLY A 305 -2.58 -17.03 22.60
N MET A 306 -3.52 -16.18 22.18
CA MET A 306 -3.37 -15.33 21.00
C MET A 306 -2.08 -14.50 21.10
N GLY A 307 -1.34 -14.42 20.00
CA GLY A 307 -0.20 -13.53 19.84
C GLY A 307 0.73 -14.00 18.73
N LEU A 308 0.25 -13.96 17.47
CA LEU A 308 1.16 -13.89 16.32
C LEU A 308 1.87 -12.53 16.41
N ASP A 309 2.88 -12.43 17.28
CA ASP A 309 3.55 -11.15 17.51
C ASP A 309 4.35 -10.82 16.25
N ASN A 310 3.88 -9.79 15.56
CA ASN A 310 4.54 -9.24 14.39
C ASN A 310 5.60 -8.27 14.85
N VAL A 311 6.86 -8.59 14.60
CA VAL A 311 7.98 -7.77 15.09
C VAL A 311 8.99 -7.52 13.99
N ILE A 312 9.42 -6.26 13.90
CA ILE A 312 10.58 -5.86 13.09
C ILE A 312 11.82 -6.15 13.94
N LEU A 313 12.74 -6.95 13.42
CA LEU A 313 14.07 -7.14 13.98
C LEU A 313 15.10 -6.40 13.14
N GLU A 314 15.75 -5.42 13.75
CA GLU A 314 16.87 -4.66 13.21
C GLU A 314 18.10 -5.55 12.97
N VAL A 315 19.00 -5.16 12.07
CA VAL A 315 20.23 -5.92 11.79
C VAL A 315 21.09 -6.01 13.05
N GLY A 316 21.44 -7.23 13.47
CA GLY A 316 22.22 -7.49 14.68
C GLY A 316 21.46 -7.34 16.00
N GLU A 317 20.19 -6.93 15.97
CA GLU A 317 19.39 -6.71 17.18
C GLU A 317 19.06 -8.02 17.88
N VAL A 318 19.06 -7.97 19.21
CA VAL A 318 18.55 -9.01 20.08
C VAL A 318 17.29 -8.51 20.78
N LYS A 319 16.16 -9.17 20.56
CA LYS A 319 14.90 -8.91 21.29
C LYS A 319 14.54 -10.08 22.20
N GLU A 320 13.94 -9.75 23.33
CA GLU A 320 13.44 -10.70 24.31
C GLU A 320 11.90 -10.74 24.25
N PHE A 321 11.36 -11.95 24.29
CA PHE A 321 9.93 -12.24 24.21
C PHE A 321 9.53 -13.16 25.34
N SER A 322 8.31 -12.98 25.83
CA SER A 322 7.75 -13.77 26.93
C SER A 322 6.33 -14.21 26.58
N TYR A 323 6.09 -15.51 26.56
CA TYR A 323 4.76 -16.10 26.35
C TYR A 323 4.33 -16.89 27.57
N VAL A 324 3.09 -16.72 28.03
CA VAL A 324 2.55 -17.44 29.19
C VAL A 324 1.51 -18.45 28.73
N PHE A 325 1.79 -19.73 28.93
CA PHE A 325 0.85 -20.82 28.70
C PHE A 325 0.13 -21.15 29.99
N ARG A 326 -1.20 -21.03 30.03
CA ARG A 326 -2.02 -21.38 31.20
C ARG A 326 -2.69 -22.75 31.03
N ILE A 327 -1.89 -23.78 30.76
CA ILE A 327 -2.37 -25.15 30.56
C ILE A 327 -1.58 -26.09 31.48
N LYS A 328 -2.28 -26.93 32.24
CA LYS A 328 -1.67 -27.80 33.29
C LYS A 328 -0.85 -28.98 32.75
N ASP A 329 -1.06 -29.42 31.50
CA ASP A 329 -0.54 -30.69 30.98
C ASP A 329 0.18 -30.59 29.61
N ILE A 330 0.84 -29.47 29.31
CA ILE A 330 1.70 -29.36 28.11
C ILE A 330 3.03 -30.07 28.40
N LYS A 331 3.41 -31.05 27.57
CA LYS A 331 4.72 -31.73 27.66
C LYS A 331 5.79 -31.05 26.80
N ARG A 332 5.39 -30.60 25.61
CA ARG A 332 6.29 -30.03 24.61
C ARG A 332 5.63 -28.90 23.86
N VAL A 333 6.43 -27.89 23.55
CA VAL A 333 6.06 -26.75 22.73
C VAL A 333 7.05 -26.63 21.58
N LYS A 334 6.56 -26.31 20.39
CA LYS A 334 7.36 -26.00 19.21
C LYS A 334 7.15 -24.55 18.84
N LEU A 335 8.20 -23.76 19.03
CA LEU A 335 8.24 -22.36 18.65
C LEU A 335 8.77 -22.26 17.23
N LYS A 336 7.96 -21.69 16.34
CA LYS A 336 8.29 -21.39 14.95
C LYS A 336 8.43 -19.89 14.76
N ILE A 337 9.54 -19.46 14.17
CA ILE A 337 9.74 -18.12 13.64
C ILE A 337 9.46 -18.20 12.14
N LYS A 338 8.51 -17.39 11.68
CA LYS A 338 8.15 -17.30 10.27
C LYS A 338 8.50 -15.93 9.72
N ASN A 339 8.85 -15.86 8.44
CA ASN A 339 8.75 -14.59 7.72
C ASN A 339 7.27 -14.22 7.63
N ARG A 340 6.91 -13.00 8.05
CA ARG A 340 5.50 -12.58 8.08
C ARG A 340 4.83 -12.62 6.70
N TYR A 341 5.56 -12.25 5.66
CA TYR A 341 5.00 -12.14 4.31
C TYR A 341 4.93 -13.47 3.58
N THR A 342 5.99 -14.27 3.64
CA THR A 342 6.02 -15.56 2.92
C THR A 342 5.45 -16.71 3.72
N GLN A 343 5.30 -16.54 5.04
CA GLN A 343 4.98 -17.61 5.99
C GLN A 343 6.03 -18.73 6.06
N ASP A 344 7.17 -18.57 5.37
CA ASP A 344 8.26 -19.53 5.41
C ASP A 344 8.82 -19.62 6.83
N VAL A 345 9.03 -20.84 7.31
CA VAL A 345 9.67 -21.10 8.60
C VAL A 345 11.16 -20.79 8.44
N ILE A 346 11.61 -19.75 9.14
CA ILE A 346 13.01 -19.31 9.15
C ILE A 346 13.76 -19.80 10.41
N GLY A 347 13.04 -20.29 11.42
CA GLY A 347 13.61 -20.94 12.61
C GLY A 347 12.56 -21.79 13.34
N GLU A 348 12.98 -22.89 13.94
CA GLU A 348 12.11 -23.80 14.68
C GLU A 348 12.83 -24.41 15.88
N TYR A 349 12.16 -24.45 17.04
CA TYR A 349 12.74 -24.94 18.29
C TYR A 349 11.72 -25.73 19.09
N TRP A 350 12.12 -26.92 19.53
CA TRP A 350 11.35 -27.74 20.47
C TRP A 350 11.77 -27.45 21.91
N ILE A 351 10.78 -27.24 22.77
CA ILE A 351 10.93 -26.92 24.18
C ILE A 351 10.19 -28.00 24.95
N ASN A 352 10.89 -28.69 25.85
CA ASN A 352 10.26 -29.60 26.80
C ASN A 352 9.88 -28.81 28.05
N LEU A 353 8.64 -28.97 28.53
CA LEU A 353 8.10 -28.26 29.69
C LEU A 353 8.07 -29.12 30.95
#